data_AF-A0AAJ2LJ46-F1
#
_entry.id   AF-A0AAJ2LJ46-F1
#
_cell.length_a   1.000
_cell.length_b   1.000
_cell.length_c   1.000
_cell.angle_alpha   90.00
_cell.angle_beta   90.00
_cell.angle_gamma   90.00
#
_symmetry.space_group_name_H-M   'P 1'
#
loop_
_entity.id
_entity.type
_entity.pdbx_description
1 polymer ?
#
loop_
_entity_poly.entity_id
_entity_poly.type
_entity_poly.pdbx_seq_one_letter_code
_entity_poly.pdbx_strand_id
1 'polypeptide(L)'
;MRSTFGEDRASAFERAIGRQSGRIGNGCGRRFSGAALWAAFHREAKSPAFAILRCASALSLRSGCRSVPPDGFVAMKAATVAVQPTEHPMSEHDDYEPEHAASPTNQIAQELQLYGYRPSEDEADPRPVPEDRIIEGAVADIFDALISTVADTSLDPDLDDLLWSTVNMFHRAVERADRKLDDNEQAQKRLQREQDGSEVKSVQLERLIDLGQSLIERRDSLEVFRDGAADHYHRATGSPWSQRTGSRVNHRHLTAAMIDSRDFIAAKRRAETDVLVPAGPKIAFSGGDTADHKLIWAKLDQVHAKHSDMVLMHGGSPKGAEKIAAKWAETRKVPQVAFKPDWTKHAKAAPFKRNDAMLAVMPIGVLIFPGTGIQDNLADKARKLGIPVYRFGTGGA
;
A
#
# COMPACT_ATOMS: atom_id res chain seq x y z
N MET A 1 18.57 -21.28 29.60
CA MET A 1 19.07 -20.71 28.33
C MET A 1 18.45 -19.34 28.13
N ARG A 2 19.17 -18.28 28.49
CA ARG A 2 18.71 -16.88 28.37
C ARG A 2 19.04 -16.36 26.96
N SER A 3 18.07 -15.65 26.41
CA SER A 3 18.05 -14.90 25.15
C SER A 3 19.38 -14.22 24.80
N THR A 4 20.11 -14.79 23.84
CA THR A 4 21.31 -14.20 23.20
C THR A 4 20.98 -13.29 22.01
N PHE A 5 19.73 -13.27 21.54
CA PHE A 5 19.34 -12.50 20.35
C PHE A 5 19.10 -11.00 20.57
N GLY A 6 18.85 -10.57 21.82
CA GLY A 6 18.61 -9.15 22.17
C GLY A 6 19.89 -8.33 22.39
N GLU A 7 20.91 -8.93 23.00
CA GLU A 7 22.20 -8.26 23.30
C GLU A 7 23.00 -7.92 22.04
N ASP A 8 22.93 -8.75 21.00
CA ASP A 8 23.67 -8.51 19.77
C ASP A 8 23.13 -7.31 18.96
N ARG A 9 21.83 -7.05 19.00
CA ARG A 9 21.21 -5.93 18.26
C ARG A 9 21.46 -4.57 18.92
N ALA A 10 21.37 -4.50 20.24
CA ALA A 10 21.68 -3.27 21.00
C ALA A 10 23.18 -2.93 20.90
N SER A 11 24.06 -3.93 20.96
CA SER A 11 25.51 -3.71 20.83
C SER A 11 25.93 -3.25 19.42
N ALA A 12 25.18 -3.63 18.37
CA ALA A 12 25.40 -3.14 17.02
C ALA A 12 25.02 -1.66 16.87
N PHE A 13 23.91 -1.22 17.47
CA PHE A 13 23.49 0.19 17.50
C PHE A 13 24.49 1.08 18.27
N GLU A 14 24.98 0.63 19.44
CA GLU A 14 26.00 1.39 20.18
C GLU A 14 27.35 1.47 19.42
N ARG A 15 27.75 0.38 18.76
CA ARG A 15 28.89 0.37 17.83
C ARG A 15 28.63 1.23 16.58
N ALA A 16 27.36 1.50 16.25
CA ALA A 16 26.98 2.26 15.07
C ALA A 16 27.37 3.74 15.18
N ILE A 17 27.08 4.33 16.33
CA ILE A 17 27.09 5.79 16.53
C ILE A 17 28.25 6.26 17.40
N GLY A 18 28.93 5.33 18.09
CA GLY A 18 30.06 5.59 18.99
C GLY A 18 29.63 5.66 20.45
N ARG A 19 30.41 5.07 21.35
CA ARG A 19 30.15 5.14 22.80
C ARG A 19 30.23 6.60 23.26
N GLN A 20 29.19 7.07 23.95
CA GLN A 20 29.33 8.23 24.82
C GLN A 20 30.30 7.85 25.94
N SER A 21 31.36 8.64 26.13
CA SER A 21 32.22 8.55 27.30
C SER A 21 31.41 8.95 28.53
N GLY A 22 30.83 7.95 29.20
CA GLY A 22 30.32 8.11 30.54
C GLY A 22 31.47 8.55 31.44
N ARG A 23 31.26 9.65 32.19
CA ARG A 23 32.15 10.07 33.28
C ARG A 23 32.29 8.89 34.25
N ILE A 24 33.45 8.24 34.23
CA ILE A 24 33.92 7.36 35.30
C ILE A 24 35.14 8.06 35.88
N GLY A 25 35.09 8.31 37.19
CA GLY A 25 36.16 8.96 37.94
C GLY A 25 37.47 8.18 37.91
N ASN A 26 38.55 8.94 38.03
CA ASN A 26 39.91 8.59 38.44
C ASN A 26 40.35 7.12 38.27
N GLY A 27 41.15 6.88 37.23
CA GLY A 27 41.94 5.66 37.09
C GLY A 27 43.01 5.81 36.01
N CYS A 28 44.25 5.94 36.46
CA CYS A 28 45.47 6.06 35.66
C CYS A 28 45.65 4.88 34.69
N GLY A 29 46.07 5.11 33.44
CA GLY A 29 46.42 4.00 32.55
C GLY A 29 46.63 4.29 31.06
N ARG A 30 47.82 4.81 30.73
CA ARG A 30 48.65 4.60 29.51
C ARG A 30 48.03 4.66 28.10
N ARG A 31 48.64 5.56 27.32
CA ARG A 31 48.55 5.77 25.86
C ARG A 31 49.07 4.56 25.07
N PHE A 32 48.47 4.28 23.91
CA PHE A 32 49.19 3.82 22.71
C PHE A 32 48.57 4.40 21.44
N SER A 33 49.46 4.66 20.48
CA SER A 33 49.32 5.48 19.26
C SER A 33 49.29 4.59 18.01
N GLY A 34 48.72 5.11 16.92
CA GLY A 34 48.81 4.61 15.54
C GLY A 34 47.48 4.87 14.80
N ALA A 35 47.29 5.90 13.96
CA ALA A 35 47.92 6.21 12.66
C ALA A 35 48.01 4.97 11.75
N ALA A 36 47.60 4.95 10.48
CA ALA A 36 46.88 5.83 9.55
C ALA A 36 46.60 4.98 8.26
N LEU A 37 45.98 5.60 7.23
CA LEU A 37 45.92 5.22 5.79
C LEU A 37 44.81 4.22 5.41
N TRP A 38 43.77 4.51 4.60
CA TRP A 38 43.59 5.25 3.33
C TRP A 38 44.23 4.61 2.08
N ALA A 39 43.42 3.85 1.32
CA ALA A 39 43.48 3.63 -0.13
C ALA A 39 42.20 2.85 -0.53
N ALA A 40 41.21 3.43 -1.19
CA ALA A 40 41.12 3.83 -2.60
C ALA A 40 40.80 2.65 -3.55
N PHE A 41 39.57 2.75 -4.08
CA PHE A 41 38.90 2.03 -5.14
C PHE A 41 39.73 1.76 -6.40
N HIS A 42 39.48 0.61 -7.04
CA HIS A 42 39.13 0.55 -8.47
C HIS A 42 38.39 -0.77 -8.75
N ARG A 43 37.11 -0.70 -9.16
CA ARG A 43 36.41 -1.82 -9.81
C ARG A 43 35.85 -1.32 -11.14
N GLU A 44 36.35 -1.94 -12.19
CA GLU A 44 36.06 -1.75 -13.60
C GLU A 44 34.63 -2.21 -13.91
N ALA A 45 33.85 -1.37 -14.57
CA ALA A 45 32.48 -1.66 -15.02
C ALA A 45 32.51 -2.25 -16.43
N LYS A 46 31.81 -3.38 -16.63
CA LYS A 46 31.44 -3.88 -17.96
C LYS A 46 29.92 -4.06 -18.04
N SER A 47 29.29 -3.28 -18.90
CA SER A 47 27.92 -3.47 -19.40
C SER A 47 27.86 -4.57 -20.48
N PRO A 48 26.69 -5.19 -20.65
CA PRO A 48 26.09 -5.32 -21.98
C PRO A 48 24.61 -4.88 -21.94
N ALA A 49 24.21 -3.86 -22.72
CA ALA A 49 23.82 -3.92 -24.13
C ALA A 49 22.52 -4.73 -24.37
N PHE A 50 21.42 -3.97 -24.45
CA PHE A 50 20.08 -4.37 -24.88
C PHE A 50 20.08 -4.77 -26.37
N ALA A 51 19.48 -5.92 -26.70
CA ALA A 51 19.11 -6.28 -28.07
C ALA A 51 17.59 -6.31 -28.20
N ILE A 52 17.10 -5.48 -29.12
CA ILE A 52 15.71 -5.26 -29.49
C ILE A 52 15.28 -6.38 -30.46
N LEU A 53 14.17 -7.06 -30.20
CA LEU A 53 13.47 -7.85 -31.20
C LEU A 53 12.07 -7.27 -31.45
N ARG A 54 11.89 -6.73 -32.66
CA ARG A 54 10.61 -6.43 -33.29
C ARG A 54 10.02 -7.71 -33.87
N CYS A 55 8.74 -7.97 -33.64
CA CYS A 55 7.94 -8.81 -34.52
C CYS A 55 6.66 -8.08 -34.90
N ALA A 56 6.50 -7.89 -36.21
CA ALA A 56 5.31 -7.39 -36.88
C ALA A 56 4.38 -8.58 -37.18
N SER A 57 3.07 -8.36 -37.09
CA SER A 57 2.07 -9.31 -37.59
C SER A 57 1.04 -8.56 -38.44
N ALA A 58 1.19 -8.71 -39.75
CA ALA A 58 0.11 -8.58 -40.72
C ALA A 58 -0.12 -9.97 -41.31
N LEU A 59 -1.36 -10.45 -41.34
CA LEU A 59 -1.96 -11.13 -42.51
C LEU A 59 -3.38 -11.61 -42.23
N SER A 60 -4.27 -11.11 -43.07
CA SER A 60 -5.59 -11.64 -43.43
C SER A 60 -5.47 -13.01 -44.07
N LEU A 61 -6.41 -13.92 -43.78
CA LEU A 61 -6.86 -14.98 -44.70
C LEU A 61 -8.26 -15.46 -44.27
N ARG A 62 -9.27 -15.12 -45.09
CA ARG A 62 -10.61 -15.73 -45.06
C ARG A 62 -10.55 -17.11 -45.73
N SER A 63 -11.17 -18.11 -45.12
CA SER A 63 -11.50 -19.40 -45.76
C SER A 63 -12.98 -19.68 -45.54
N GLY A 64 -13.72 -19.89 -46.63
CA GLY A 64 -15.12 -20.30 -46.60
C GLY A 64 -15.26 -21.82 -46.73
N CYS A 65 -16.37 -22.37 -46.24
CA CYS A 65 -16.95 -23.63 -46.69
C CYS A 65 -18.45 -23.65 -46.38
N ARG A 66 -19.26 -24.02 -47.37
CA ARG A 66 -20.71 -24.27 -47.33
C ARG A 66 -21.00 -25.65 -46.71
N SER A 67 -22.17 -25.80 -46.08
CA SER A 67 -22.77 -27.09 -45.74
C SER A 67 -24.18 -27.21 -46.32
N VAL A 68 -24.42 -28.30 -47.04
CA VAL A 68 -25.68 -28.76 -47.67
C VAL A 68 -26.40 -29.71 -46.69
N PRO A 69 -27.75 -29.76 -46.63
CA PRO A 69 -28.48 -30.67 -45.75
C PRO A 69 -28.65 -32.09 -46.35
N PRO A 70 -28.79 -33.14 -45.52
CA PRO A 70 -29.10 -34.48 -46.02
C PRO A 70 -30.62 -34.73 -46.11
N ASP A 71 -31.01 -35.43 -47.19
CA ASP A 71 -32.34 -35.97 -47.45
C ASP A 71 -32.53 -37.39 -46.87
N GLY A 72 -33.76 -37.63 -46.39
CA GLY A 72 -34.46 -38.91 -46.54
C GLY A 72 -34.47 -39.86 -45.33
N PHE A 73 -35.65 -40.08 -44.73
CA PHE A 73 -36.34 -41.38 -44.80
C PHE A 73 -37.78 -41.35 -44.24
N VAL A 74 -38.71 -41.68 -45.13
CA VAL A 74 -39.94 -42.51 -45.03
C VAL A 74 -41.04 -42.19 -44.00
N ALA A 75 -42.19 -41.88 -44.59
CA ALA A 75 -43.51 -41.77 -43.99
C ALA A 75 -44.12 -43.14 -43.61
N MET A 76 -44.83 -43.18 -42.48
CA MET A 76 -45.87 -44.18 -42.24
C MET A 76 -47.18 -43.50 -41.83
N LYS A 77 -48.22 -43.96 -42.50
CA LYS A 77 -49.57 -43.40 -42.67
C LYS A 77 -50.39 -43.55 -41.39
N ALA A 78 -50.96 -42.46 -40.85
CA ALA A 78 -52.05 -42.53 -39.88
C ALA A 78 -53.36 -42.09 -40.57
N ALA A 79 -54.40 -42.88 -40.32
CA ALA A 79 -55.67 -42.88 -41.02
C ALA A 79 -56.48 -41.59 -40.83
N THR A 80 -57.12 -41.17 -41.91
CA THR A 80 -58.13 -40.12 -41.98
C THR A 80 -59.39 -40.56 -41.21
N VAL A 81 -59.77 -39.83 -40.16
CA VAL A 81 -61.14 -39.80 -39.64
C VAL A 81 -61.67 -38.39 -39.86
N ALA A 82 -62.73 -38.30 -40.65
CA ALA A 82 -63.42 -37.07 -40.95
C ALA A 82 -64.19 -36.57 -39.70
N VAL A 83 -63.89 -35.36 -39.26
CA VAL A 83 -64.75 -34.57 -38.39
C VAL A 83 -65.08 -33.28 -39.13
N GLN A 84 -66.37 -32.98 -39.18
CA GLN A 84 -66.99 -31.90 -39.94
C GLN A 84 -66.40 -30.53 -39.57
N PRO A 85 -66.41 -29.55 -40.50
CA PRO A 85 -66.03 -28.18 -40.19
C PRO A 85 -67.08 -27.61 -39.25
N THR A 86 -66.79 -27.60 -37.95
CA THR A 86 -67.53 -26.77 -37.01
C THR A 86 -67.18 -25.34 -37.35
N GLU A 87 -68.08 -24.66 -38.05
CA GLU A 87 -68.06 -23.20 -38.17
C GLU A 87 -68.10 -22.62 -36.76
N HIS A 88 -66.92 -22.30 -36.22
CA HIS A 88 -66.83 -21.41 -35.08
C HIS A 88 -67.23 -20.02 -35.60
N PRO A 89 -68.26 -19.38 -35.01
CA PRO A 89 -68.61 -18.03 -35.39
C PRO A 89 -67.38 -17.17 -35.14
N MET A 90 -66.87 -16.50 -36.17
CA MET A 90 -65.94 -15.40 -35.97
C MET A 90 -66.71 -14.36 -35.15
N SER A 91 -66.55 -14.41 -33.82
CA SER A 91 -66.84 -13.26 -33.01
C SER A 91 -65.80 -12.23 -33.43
N GLU A 92 -66.26 -11.23 -34.16
CA GLU A 92 -65.59 -9.94 -34.27
C GLU A 92 -65.39 -9.40 -32.86
N HIS A 93 -64.32 -9.81 -32.16
CA HIS A 93 -63.73 -9.23 -30.95
C HIS A 93 -62.69 -10.22 -30.42
N ASP A 94 -61.43 -10.03 -30.81
CA ASP A 94 -60.24 -10.21 -29.93
C ASP A 94 -58.92 -9.84 -30.65
N ASP A 95 -58.92 -8.78 -31.48
CA ASP A 95 -57.67 -8.19 -32.03
C ASP A 95 -56.98 -7.24 -31.03
N TYR A 96 -57.27 -7.36 -29.73
CA TYR A 96 -56.58 -6.62 -28.69
C TYR A 96 -55.52 -7.52 -28.06
N GLU A 97 -54.37 -7.65 -28.73
CA GLU A 97 -53.16 -8.11 -28.06
C GLU A 97 -52.70 -6.96 -27.14
N PRO A 98 -52.75 -7.12 -25.80
CA PRO A 98 -52.31 -6.06 -24.90
C PRO A 98 -50.84 -5.75 -25.18
N GLU A 99 -50.45 -4.48 -25.15
CA GLU A 99 -49.04 -4.11 -25.23
C GLU A 99 -48.26 -4.88 -24.16
N HIS A 100 -47.45 -5.85 -24.60
CA HIS A 100 -46.61 -6.62 -23.69
C HIS A 100 -45.57 -5.67 -23.10
N ALA A 101 -45.83 -5.18 -21.89
CA ALA A 101 -44.82 -4.51 -21.10
C ALA A 101 -43.59 -5.43 -21.02
N ALA A 102 -42.40 -4.88 -21.29
CA ALA A 102 -41.17 -5.65 -21.33
C ALA A 102 -41.04 -6.51 -20.06
N SER A 103 -40.94 -7.83 -20.23
CA SER A 103 -40.74 -8.76 -19.12
C SER A 103 -39.50 -8.36 -18.30
N PRO A 104 -39.49 -8.58 -16.97
CA PRO A 104 -38.29 -8.39 -16.15
C PRO A 104 -37.05 -9.08 -16.74
N THR A 105 -37.22 -10.25 -17.37
CA THR A 105 -36.14 -10.96 -18.06
C THR A 105 -35.64 -10.22 -19.30
N ASN A 106 -36.53 -9.55 -20.03
CA ASN A 106 -36.16 -8.71 -21.17
C ASN A 106 -35.37 -7.47 -20.71
N GLN A 107 -35.76 -6.85 -19.59
CA GLN A 107 -35.02 -5.73 -18.99
C GLN A 107 -33.60 -6.16 -18.59
N ILE A 108 -33.47 -7.29 -17.88
CA ILE A 108 -32.16 -7.85 -17.51
C ILE A 108 -31.32 -8.18 -18.75
N ALA A 109 -31.92 -8.77 -19.80
CA ALA A 109 -31.21 -9.08 -21.04
C ALA A 109 -30.72 -7.82 -21.77
N GLN A 110 -31.53 -6.76 -21.81
CA GLN A 110 -31.13 -5.47 -22.38
C GLN A 110 -30.00 -4.81 -21.58
N GLU A 111 -30.07 -4.84 -20.24
CA GLU A 111 -29.00 -4.31 -19.40
C GLU A 111 -27.69 -5.09 -19.58
N LEU A 112 -27.75 -6.42 -19.66
CA LEU A 112 -26.59 -7.26 -19.94
C LEU A 112 -26.00 -6.99 -21.34
N GLN A 113 -26.86 -6.74 -22.34
CA GLN A 113 -26.40 -6.40 -23.68
C GLN A 113 -25.72 -5.04 -23.73
N LEU A 114 -26.20 -4.06 -22.97
CA LEU A 114 -25.69 -2.69 -22.97
C LEU A 114 -24.45 -2.50 -22.08
N TYR A 115 -24.45 -3.09 -20.89
CA TYR A 115 -23.44 -2.84 -19.86
C TYR A 115 -22.54 -4.03 -19.54
N GLY A 116 -22.83 -5.20 -20.12
CA GLY A 116 -22.20 -6.46 -19.78
C GLY A 116 -22.61 -6.96 -18.38
N TYR A 117 -22.21 -8.19 -18.07
CA TYR A 117 -22.36 -8.72 -16.72
C TYR A 117 -21.50 -7.92 -15.72
N ARG A 118 -22.11 -7.53 -14.59
CA ARG A 118 -21.44 -6.88 -13.47
C ARG A 118 -21.68 -7.70 -12.21
N PRO A 119 -20.63 -8.21 -11.58
CA PRO A 119 -20.73 -8.90 -10.30
C PRO A 119 -21.43 -8.04 -9.25
N SER A 120 -22.22 -8.68 -8.40
CA SER A 120 -22.83 -8.03 -7.24
C SER A 120 -21.76 -7.61 -6.22
N GLU A 121 -22.10 -6.74 -5.26
CA GLU A 121 -21.12 -6.27 -4.26
C GLU A 121 -20.52 -7.39 -3.41
N ASP A 122 -21.25 -8.51 -3.26
CA ASP A 122 -20.88 -9.68 -2.46
C ASP A 122 -20.19 -10.78 -3.29
N GLU A 123 -19.93 -10.52 -4.56
CA GLU A 123 -19.33 -11.46 -5.50
C GLU A 123 -17.96 -10.97 -5.96
N ALA A 124 -17.00 -11.89 -6.05
CA ALA A 124 -15.67 -11.58 -6.56
C ALA A 124 -15.75 -11.19 -8.04
N ASP A 125 -15.11 -10.08 -8.41
CA ASP A 125 -15.05 -9.68 -9.81
C ASP A 125 -13.97 -10.49 -10.54
N PRO A 126 -14.32 -11.26 -11.59
CA PRO A 126 -13.36 -12.09 -12.30
C PRO A 126 -12.43 -11.30 -13.23
N ARG A 127 -12.68 -10.01 -13.45
CA ARG A 127 -11.85 -9.18 -14.34
C ARG A 127 -10.53 -8.84 -13.67
N PRO A 128 -9.39 -8.94 -14.39
CA PRO A 128 -8.09 -8.64 -13.82
C PRO A 128 -7.95 -7.14 -13.53
N VAL A 129 -7.20 -6.82 -12.49
CA VAL A 129 -6.72 -5.44 -12.26
C VAL A 129 -5.74 -5.01 -13.36
N PRO A 130 -5.62 -3.70 -13.67
CA PRO A 130 -4.66 -3.22 -14.64
C PRO A 130 -3.22 -3.54 -14.22
N GLU A 131 -2.36 -3.87 -15.20
CA GLU A 131 -0.93 -4.06 -14.95
C GLU A 131 -0.27 -2.76 -14.47
N ASP A 132 0.69 -2.85 -13.56
CA ASP A 132 1.41 -1.71 -12.98
C ASP A 132 1.90 -0.69 -14.01
N ARG A 133 2.53 -1.14 -15.10
CA ARG A 133 3.05 -0.26 -16.15
C ARG A 133 1.97 0.61 -16.80
N ILE A 134 0.75 0.10 -16.88
CA ILE A 134 -0.40 0.83 -17.43
C ILE A 134 -0.87 1.87 -16.42
N ILE A 135 -0.88 1.51 -15.13
CA ILE A 135 -1.20 2.42 -14.04
C ILE A 135 -0.17 3.56 -13.97
N GLU A 136 1.12 3.25 -14.01
CA GLU A 136 2.22 4.21 -13.99
C GLU A 136 2.13 5.19 -15.16
N GLY A 137 1.89 4.69 -16.38
CA GLY A 137 1.68 5.54 -17.55
C GLY A 137 0.46 6.45 -17.41
N ALA A 138 -0.69 5.90 -16.99
CA ALA A 138 -1.91 6.70 -16.80
C ALA A 138 -1.74 7.78 -15.72
N VAL A 139 -1.03 7.48 -14.62
CA VAL A 139 -0.72 8.46 -13.58
C VAL A 139 0.20 9.56 -14.13
N ALA A 140 1.21 9.21 -14.92
CA ALA A 140 2.07 10.20 -15.56
C ALA A 140 1.24 11.14 -16.46
N ASP A 141 0.38 10.59 -17.31
CA ASP A 141 -0.48 11.36 -18.21
C ASP A 141 -1.42 12.33 -17.44
N ILE A 142 -1.98 11.89 -16.32
CA ILE A 142 -2.83 12.75 -15.47
C ILE A 142 -2.03 13.94 -14.92
N PHE A 143 -0.84 13.68 -14.39
CA PHE A 143 0.00 14.73 -13.82
C PHE A 143 0.53 15.68 -14.90
N ASP A 144 0.98 15.15 -16.04
CA ASP A 144 1.46 15.95 -17.16
C ASP A 144 0.35 16.85 -17.71
N ALA A 145 -0.89 16.35 -17.81
CA ALA A 145 -2.04 17.15 -18.22
C ALA A 145 -2.35 18.26 -17.22
N LEU A 146 -2.35 17.97 -15.91
CA LEU A 146 -2.59 19.00 -14.88
C LEU A 146 -1.50 20.07 -14.88
N ILE A 147 -0.23 19.66 -14.90
CA ILE A 147 0.90 20.59 -14.88
C ILE A 147 0.90 21.44 -16.15
N SER A 148 0.78 20.83 -17.33
CA SER A 148 0.87 21.55 -18.61
C SER A 148 -0.29 22.55 -18.83
N THR A 149 -1.44 22.33 -18.19
CA THR A 149 -2.60 23.22 -18.34
C THR A 149 -2.66 24.33 -17.29
N VAL A 150 -2.07 24.11 -16.11
CA VAL A 150 -2.17 25.03 -14.96
C VAL A 150 -0.88 25.82 -14.75
N ALA A 151 0.29 25.21 -14.95
CA ALA A 151 1.56 25.88 -14.76
C ALA A 151 1.72 27.09 -15.69
N ASP A 152 2.39 28.13 -15.20
CA ASP A 152 2.60 29.40 -15.92
C ASP A 152 1.31 30.13 -16.33
N THR A 153 0.16 29.77 -15.73
CA THR A 153 -1.11 30.48 -15.90
C THR A 153 -1.49 31.24 -14.63
N SER A 154 -2.62 31.95 -14.66
CA SER A 154 -3.18 32.56 -13.45
C SER A 154 -3.58 31.56 -12.36
N LEU A 155 -3.64 30.27 -12.69
CA LEU A 155 -3.98 29.17 -11.78
C LEU A 155 -2.73 28.51 -11.15
N ASP A 156 -1.52 28.94 -11.52
CA ASP A 156 -0.26 28.41 -10.97
C ASP A 156 -0.21 28.40 -9.42
N PRO A 157 -0.74 29.41 -8.69
CA PRO A 157 -0.78 29.36 -7.22
C PRO A 157 -1.60 28.19 -6.65
N ASP A 158 -2.57 27.65 -7.40
CA ASP A 158 -3.43 26.54 -6.98
C ASP A 158 -2.85 25.16 -7.37
N LEU A 159 -1.77 25.11 -8.15
CA LEU A 159 -1.21 23.88 -8.69
C LEU A 159 -0.79 22.88 -7.61
N ASP A 160 -0.12 23.34 -6.54
CA ASP A 160 0.33 22.45 -5.45
C ASP A 160 -0.85 21.74 -4.78
N ASP A 161 -1.93 22.48 -4.45
CA ASP A 161 -3.12 21.91 -3.82
C ASP A 161 -3.87 20.96 -4.78
N LEU A 162 -3.92 21.28 -6.08
CA LEU A 162 -4.49 20.39 -7.09
C LEU A 162 -3.72 19.08 -7.19
N LEU A 163 -2.39 19.12 -7.34
CA LEU A 163 -1.56 17.92 -7.41
C LEU A 163 -1.64 17.12 -6.10
N TRP A 164 -1.65 17.79 -4.94
CA TRP A 164 -1.81 17.13 -3.64
C TRP A 164 -3.16 16.40 -3.56
N SER A 165 -4.23 17.01 -4.07
CA SER A 165 -5.57 16.43 -4.09
C SER A 165 -5.67 15.20 -4.99
N THR A 166 -4.97 15.20 -6.12
CA THR A 166 -4.89 14.04 -7.03
C THR A 166 -4.22 12.85 -6.37
N VAL A 167 -3.15 13.02 -5.60
CA VAL A 167 -2.59 11.89 -4.82
C VAL A 167 -3.59 11.44 -3.74
N ASN A 168 -4.24 12.41 -3.09
CA ASN A 168 -5.17 12.13 -2.01
C ASN A 168 -6.40 11.33 -2.47
N MET A 169 -6.88 11.50 -3.70
CA MET A 169 -8.03 10.74 -4.21
C MET A 169 -7.74 9.23 -4.26
N PHE A 170 -6.53 8.84 -4.71
CA PHE A 170 -6.09 7.44 -4.76
C PHE A 170 -5.88 6.90 -3.36
N HIS A 171 -5.28 7.72 -2.48
CA HIS A 171 -5.13 7.35 -1.09
C HIS A 171 -6.48 7.09 -0.39
N ARG A 172 -7.51 7.92 -0.61
CA ARG A 172 -8.87 7.68 -0.09
C ARG A 172 -9.55 6.46 -0.72
N ALA A 173 -9.17 6.08 -1.94
CA ALA A 173 -9.63 4.84 -2.56
C ALA A 173 -9.03 3.61 -1.86
N VAL A 174 -7.72 3.64 -1.54
CA VAL A 174 -7.06 2.59 -0.75
C VAL A 174 -7.75 2.41 0.61
N GLU A 175 -7.97 3.50 1.37
CA GLU A 175 -8.65 3.40 2.67
C GLU A 175 -10.09 2.86 2.60
N ARG A 176 -10.78 3.04 1.47
CA ARG A 176 -12.10 2.43 1.25
C ARG A 176 -11.97 0.94 0.98
N ALA A 177 -10.96 0.53 0.22
CA ALA A 177 -10.68 -0.89 -0.03
C ALA A 177 -10.27 -1.59 1.28
N ASP A 178 -9.43 -0.96 2.10
CA ASP A 178 -9.01 -1.48 3.41
C ASP A 178 -10.20 -1.74 4.34
N ARG A 179 -11.12 -0.77 4.46
CA ARG A 179 -12.33 -0.96 5.29
C ARG A 179 -13.20 -2.13 4.81
N LYS A 180 -13.36 -2.27 3.49
CA LYS A 180 -14.10 -3.41 2.92
C LYS A 180 -13.40 -4.73 3.21
N LEU A 181 -12.06 -4.74 3.19
CA LEU A 181 -11.26 -5.91 3.52
C LEU A 181 -11.40 -6.27 5.00
N ASP A 182 -11.36 -5.29 5.90
CA ASP A 182 -11.58 -5.49 7.35
C ASP A 182 -12.96 -6.07 7.65
N ASP A 183 -14.01 -5.58 6.97
CA ASP A 183 -15.38 -6.08 7.11
C ASP A 183 -15.49 -7.52 6.58
N ASN A 184 -14.93 -7.80 5.41
CA ASN A 184 -14.86 -9.14 4.83
C ASN A 184 -14.14 -10.12 5.77
N GLU A 185 -13.01 -9.72 6.36
CA GLU A 185 -12.28 -10.55 7.32
C GLU A 185 -13.09 -10.84 8.60
N GLN A 186 -13.82 -9.86 9.11
CA GLN A 186 -14.69 -10.07 10.25
C GLN A 186 -15.81 -11.05 9.92
N ALA A 187 -16.37 -10.96 8.71
CA ALA A 187 -17.36 -11.90 8.21
C ALA A 187 -16.78 -13.32 8.09
N GLN A 188 -15.59 -13.48 7.51
CA GLN A 188 -14.88 -14.77 7.44
C GLN A 188 -14.66 -15.38 8.84
N LYS A 189 -14.14 -14.58 9.79
CA LYS A 189 -13.91 -15.01 11.18
C LYS A 189 -15.21 -15.43 11.88
N ARG A 190 -16.32 -14.73 11.62
CA ARG A 190 -17.63 -15.08 12.17
C ARG A 190 -18.11 -16.42 11.62
N LEU A 191 -18.08 -16.60 10.30
CA LEU A 191 -18.50 -17.82 9.62
C LEU A 191 -17.67 -19.05 10.04
N GLN A 192 -16.36 -18.88 10.23
CA GLN A 192 -15.49 -19.96 10.73
C GLN A 192 -15.85 -20.40 12.16
N ARG A 193 -16.26 -19.47 13.04
CA ARG A 193 -16.67 -19.78 14.42
C ARG A 193 -18.06 -20.41 14.50
N GLU A 194 -18.94 -19.97 13.62
CA GLU A 194 -20.33 -20.45 13.51
C GLU A 194 -20.45 -21.69 12.62
N GLN A 195 -19.34 -22.28 12.20
CA GLN A 195 -19.33 -23.43 11.30
C GLN A 195 -20.00 -24.63 11.97
N ASP A 196 -21.01 -25.16 11.30
CA ASP A 196 -21.81 -26.32 11.74
C ASP A 196 -21.61 -27.54 10.85
N GLY A 197 -20.72 -27.44 9.85
CA GLY A 197 -20.45 -28.49 8.88
C GLY A 197 -21.44 -28.53 7.70
N SER A 198 -22.36 -27.57 7.60
CA SER A 198 -23.25 -27.45 6.45
C SER A 198 -22.50 -27.05 5.17
N GLU A 199 -22.93 -27.60 4.04
CA GLU A 199 -22.44 -27.20 2.72
C GLU A 199 -22.70 -25.72 2.44
N VAL A 200 -23.85 -25.20 2.89
CA VAL A 200 -24.23 -23.80 2.71
C VAL A 200 -23.22 -22.84 3.35
N LYS A 201 -22.85 -23.07 4.62
CA LYS A 201 -21.84 -22.23 5.30
C LYS A 201 -20.44 -22.42 4.72
N SER A 202 -20.13 -23.62 4.24
CA SER A 202 -18.85 -23.91 3.58
C SER A 202 -18.72 -23.12 2.26
N VAL A 203 -19.75 -23.12 1.42
CA VAL A 203 -19.80 -22.33 0.17
C VAL A 203 -19.81 -20.83 0.45
N GLN A 204 -20.51 -20.38 1.50
CA GLN A 204 -20.48 -18.97 1.90
C GLN A 204 -19.07 -18.51 2.32
N LEU A 205 -18.34 -19.37 3.04
CA LEU A 205 -16.96 -19.08 3.42
C LEU A 205 -16.04 -19.01 2.20
N GLU A 206 -16.18 -19.94 1.24
CA GLU A 206 -15.43 -19.93 -0.03
C GLU A 206 -15.67 -18.62 -0.80
N ARG A 207 -16.93 -18.19 -0.95
CA ARG A 207 -17.27 -16.90 -1.59
C ARG A 207 -16.63 -15.70 -0.89
N LEU A 208 -16.61 -15.69 0.44
CA LEU A 208 -15.95 -14.60 1.18
C LEU A 208 -14.43 -14.61 1.02
N ILE A 209 -13.82 -15.79 0.85
CA ILE A 209 -12.39 -15.94 0.56
C ILE A 209 -12.09 -15.36 -0.82
N ASP A 210 -12.85 -15.74 -1.85
CA ASP A 210 -12.69 -15.23 -3.21
C ASP A 210 -12.87 -13.71 -3.27
N LEU A 211 -13.90 -13.19 -2.60
CA LEU A 211 -14.14 -11.75 -2.47
C LEU A 211 -12.97 -11.05 -1.76
N GLY A 212 -12.45 -11.66 -0.68
CA GLY A 212 -11.29 -11.16 0.05
C GLY A 212 -10.04 -11.08 -0.82
N GLN A 213 -9.80 -12.08 -1.66
CA GLN A 213 -8.69 -12.07 -2.61
C GLN A 213 -8.84 -10.96 -3.65
N SER A 214 -10.03 -10.82 -4.25
CA SER A 214 -10.32 -9.74 -5.21
C SER A 214 -10.15 -8.35 -4.58
N LEU A 215 -10.56 -8.16 -3.31
CA LEU A 215 -10.36 -6.90 -2.58
C LEU A 215 -8.88 -6.59 -2.34
N ILE A 216 -8.04 -7.60 -2.07
CA ILE A 216 -6.58 -7.42 -1.92
C ILE A 216 -5.96 -6.99 -3.23
N GLU A 217 -6.25 -7.67 -4.33
CA GLU A 217 -5.71 -7.31 -5.65
C GLU A 217 -6.10 -5.87 -6.04
N ARG A 218 -7.34 -5.47 -5.75
CA ARG A 218 -7.83 -4.11 -5.96
C ARG A 218 -7.13 -3.09 -5.07
N ARG A 219 -6.93 -3.39 -3.78
CA ARG A 219 -6.18 -2.52 -2.86
C ARG A 219 -4.76 -2.32 -3.37
N ASP A 220 -4.06 -3.41 -3.68
CA ASP A 220 -2.67 -3.37 -4.12
C ASP A 220 -2.52 -2.57 -5.42
N SER A 221 -3.45 -2.73 -6.38
CA SER A 221 -3.51 -1.91 -7.59
C SER A 221 -3.70 -0.41 -7.27
N LEU A 222 -4.61 -0.07 -6.35
CA LEU A 222 -4.81 1.32 -5.89
C LEU A 222 -3.61 1.90 -5.14
N GLU A 223 -2.81 1.07 -4.47
CA GLU A 223 -1.54 1.51 -3.88
C GLU A 223 -0.53 1.91 -4.96
N VAL A 224 -0.49 1.22 -6.11
CA VAL A 224 0.36 1.61 -7.26
C VAL A 224 -0.04 2.98 -7.77
N PHE A 225 -1.35 3.22 -7.95
CA PHE A 225 -1.85 4.56 -8.32
C PHE A 225 -1.40 5.63 -7.31
N ARG A 226 -1.60 5.38 -6.01
CA ARG A 226 -1.25 6.32 -4.95
C ARG A 226 0.25 6.63 -4.93
N ASP A 227 1.09 5.60 -5.01
CA ASP A 227 2.53 5.78 -4.85
C ASP A 227 3.19 6.34 -6.11
N GLY A 228 2.72 5.94 -7.30
CA GLY A 228 3.08 6.62 -8.54
C GLY A 228 2.68 8.10 -8.51
N ALA A 229 1.46 8.42 -8.06
CA ALA A 229 1.00 9.80 -7.98
C ALA A 229 1.83 10.61 -6.96
N ALA A 230 2.18 10.01 -5.82
CA ALA A 230 3.05 10.64 -4.82
C ALA A 230 4.44 10.96 -5.38
N ASP A 231 5.01 10.07 -6.19
CA ASP A 231 6.28 10.29 -6.86
C ASP A 231 6.21 11.45 -7.87
N HIS A 232 5.14 11.53 -8.67
CA HIS A 232 4.93 12.65 -9.60
C HIS A 232 4.71 13.97 -8.87
N TYR A 233 3.93 13.98 -7.79
CA TYR A 233 3.79 15.15 -6.91
C TYR A 233 5.15 15.62 -6.37
N HIS A 234 5.98 14.68 -5.90
CA HIS A 234 7.30 15.00 -5.39
C HIS A 234 8.21 15.62 -6.46
N ARG A 235 8.19 15.08 -7.69
CA ARG A 235 8.96 15.63 -8.83
C ARG A 235 8.51 17.05 -9.20
N ALA A 236 7.20 17.31 -9.18
CA ALA A 236 6.65 18.62 -9.55
C ALA A 236 6.88 19.70 -8.48
N THR A 237 6.75 19.35 -7.19
CA THR A 237 6.71 20.32 -6.09
C THR A 237 8.00 20.35 -5.24
N GLY A 238 8.85 19.33 -5.37
CA GLY A 238 10.04 19.13 -4.52
C GLY A 238 9.72 18.78 -3.05
N SER A 239 8.45 18.58 -2.72
CA SER A 239 7.97 18.21 -1.38
C SER A 239 7.36 16.81 -1.39
N PRO A 240 7.62 15.97 -0.37
CA PRO A 240 6.92 14.70 -0.22
C PRO A 240 5.42 14.93 -0.17
N TRP A 241 4.66 14.07 -0.84
CA TRP A 241 3.24 14.00 -0.54
C TRP A 241 3.05 13.39 0.85
N SER A 242 2.26 14.05 1.69
CA SER A 242 1.83 13.49 2.97
C SER A 242 0.37 13.82 3.24
N GLN A 243 -0.36 12.84 3.77
CA GLN A 243 -1.71 13.08 4.25
C GLN A 243 -1.73 14.12 5.37
N ARG A 244 -2.75 14.98 5.39
CA ARG A 244 -2.89 16.02 6.43
C ARG A 244 -3.03 15.40 7.84
N THR A 245 -3.60 14.20 7.94
CA THR A 245 -3.77 13.43 9.18
C THR A 245 -3.35 11.97 8.97
N GLY A 246 -2.54 11.36 9.85
CA GLY A 246 -2.14 9.94 9.76
C GLY A 246 -0.74 9.66 9.15
N SER A 247 -0.32 8.38 9.16
CA SER A 247 0.92 7.86 8.53
C SER A 247 0.63 7.09 7.24
N ARG A 248 1.43 7.30 6.18
CA ARG A 248 1.31 6.55 4.92
C ARG A 248 1.78 5.11 5.17
N VAL A 249 0.95 4.15 4.81
CA VAL A 249 1.22 2.71 4.96
C VAL A 249 1.11 2.07 3.58
N ASN A 250 2.10 1.26 3.20
CA ASN A 250 2.13 0.52 1.94
C ASN A 250 2.17 -0.99 2.27
N HIS A 251 1.18 -1.73 1.78
CA HIS A 251 0.96 -3.14 2.10
C HIS A 251 1.64 -4.07 1.09
N ARG A 252 1.93 -3.57 -0.12
CA ARG A 252 2.46 -4.33 -1.26
C ARG A 252 3.82 -5.00 -1.03
N HIS A 253 4.67 -4.42 -0.18
CA HIS A 253 6.03 -4.93 0.07
C HIS A 253 6.11 -6.13 1.04
N LEU A 254 4.98 -6.64 1.56
CA LEU A 254 4.96 -7.66 2.63
C LEU A 254 4.27 -9.00 2.31
N THR A 255 3.78 -9.20 1.07
CA THR A 255 2.95 -10.37 0.73
C THR A 255 3.45 -11.17 -0.48
N ALA A 256 4.66 -11.75 -0.37
CA ALA A 256 5.15 -12.74 -1.33
C ALA A 256 5.81 -13.95 -0.63
N ALA A 257 5.06 -14.65 0.22
CA ALA A 257 5.40 -16.00 0.64
C ALA A 257 4.12 -16.82 0.84
N MET A 258 3.99 -17.89 0.05
CA MET A 258 2.88 -18.84 0.00
C MET A 258 2.53 -19.38 1.40
N ILE A 259 1.31 -19.18 1.92
CA ILE A 259 0.85 -19.95 3.09
C ILE A 259 -0.67 -20.18 3.07
N ASP A 260 -1.03 -21.44 3.35
CA ASP A 260 -2.35 -22.06 3.55
C ASP A 260 -3.39 -21.18 4.27
N SER A 261 -4.68 -21.32 3.93
CA SER A 261 -5.77 -20.38 4.25
C SER A 261 -6.02 -20.15 5.74
N ARG A 262 -5.55 -21.08 6.59
CA ARG A 262 -5.62 -20.99 8.05
C ARG A 262 -4.47 -20.19 8.67
N ASP A 263 -3.31 -20.19 8.03
CA ASP A 263 -2.15 -19.37 8.38
C ASP A 263 -2.20 -18.01 7.68
N PHE A 264 -2.97 -17.86 6.59
CA PHE A 264 -3.20 -16.58 5.92
C PHE A 264 -3.66 -15.49 6.90
N ILE A 265 -4.66 -15.74 7.75
CA ILE A 265 -5.17 -14.71 8.67
C ILE A 265 -4.19 -14.40 9.81
N ALA A 266 -3.39 -15.37 10.26
CA ALA A 266 -2.41 -15.17 11.34
C ALA A 266 -1.10 -14.53 10.82
N ALA A 267 -0.63 -14.95 9.65
CA ALA A 267 0.48 -14.38 8.92
C ALA A 267 0.14 -13.00 8.37
N LYS A 268 -1.10 -12.78 7.89
CA LYS A 268 -1.64 -11.46 7.54
C LYS A 268 -1.83 -10.58 8.76
N ARG A 269 -2.29 -11.06 9.92
CA ARG A 269 -2.32 -10.26 11.16
C ARG A 269 -0.93 -9.85 11.65
N ARG A 270 0.06 -10.75 11.56
CA ARG A 270 1.45 -10.41 11.86
C ARG A 270 1.95 -9.40 10.84
N ALA A 271 1.77 -9.67 9.55
CA ALA A 271 2.11 -8.75 8.48
C ALA A 271 1.42 -7.39 8.66
N GLU A 272 0.12 -7.30 8.94
CA GLU A 272 -0.65 -6.05 9.12
C GLU A 272 -0.27 -5.28 10.38
N THR A 273 -0.04 -5.99 11.50
CA THR A 273 0.53 -5.39 12.72
C THR A 273 1.97 -4.92 12.46
N ASP A 274 2.73 -5.65 11.64
CA ASP A 274 4.04 -5.33 11.11
C ASP A 274 3.99 -4.40 9.86
N VAL A 275 2.81 -4.00 9.39
CA VAL A 275 2.59 -3.07 8.26
C VAL A 275 2.30 -1.69 8.83
N LEU A 276 1.67 -1.61 10.00
CA LEU A 276 1.68 -0.38 10.80
C LEU A 276 3.12 0.08 11.12
N VAL A 277 4.08 -0.86 11.18
CA VAL A 277 5.52 -0.60 11.33
C VAL A 277 6.33 -1.63 10.53
N PRO A 278 6.83 -1.28 9.33
CA PRO A 278 7.51 -2.22 8.41
C PRO A 278 8.53 -3.15 9.09
N ALA A 279 8.72 -4.34 8.51
CA ALA A 279 9.71 -5.30 8.99
C ALA A 279 11.14 -4.72 8.85
N GLY A 280 11.89 -4.68 9.95
CA GLY A 280 13.25 -4.14 10.00
C GLY A 280 13.65 -3.58 11.37
N PRO A 281 14.94 -3.30 11.61
CA PRO A 281 15.40 -2.61 12.82
C PRO A 281 14.79 -1.21 12.91
N LYS A 282 13.97 -0.98 13.94
CA LYS A 282 13.26 0.30 14.12
C LYS A 282 14.13 1.33 14.81
N ILE A 283 14.27 2.50 14.20
CA ILE A 283 15.11 3.58 14.70
C ILE A 283 14.25 4.82 14.89
N ALA A 284 14.12 5.25 16.13
CA ALA A 284 13.35 6.44 16.45
C ALA A 284 14.21 7.70 16.26
N PHE A 285 13.63 8.73 15.66
CA PHE A 285 14.25 10.03 15.43
C PHE A 285 13.35 11.14 15.95
N SER A 286 13.90 12.06 16.73
CA SER A 286 13.23 13.33 17.02
C SER A 286 14.23 14.47 17.12
N GLY A 287 13.81 15.65 16.69
CA GLY A 287 14.57 16.88 16.80
C GLY A 287 13.64 18.08 16.71
N GLY A 288 14.09 19.23 17.22
CA GLY A 288 13.37 20.50 17.13
C GLY A 288 13.54 21.18 15.78
N ASP A 289 13.30 22.48 15.77
CA ASP A 289 13.52 23.31 14.59
C ASP A 289 15.02 23.49 14.32
N THR A 290 15.45 23.20 13.09
CA THR A 290 16.85 23.31 12.67
C THR A 290 16.93 23.37 11.15
N ALA A 291 17.94 24.09 10.64
CA ALA A 291 18.26 24.17 9.21
C ALA A 291 19.39 23.21 8.78
N ASP A 292 20.08 22.55 9.74
CA ASP A 292 21.29 21.78 9.48
C ASP A 292 20.99 20.38 8.92
N HIS A 293 20.52 20.33 7.68
CA HIS A 293 20.19 19.06 7.02
C HIS A 293 21.40 18.15 6.84
N LYS A 294 22.59 18.71 6.61
CA LYS A 294 23.82 17.95 6.34
C LYS A 294 24.19 17.02 7.52
N LEU A 295 24.08 17.53 8.75
CA LEU A 295 24.42 16.76 9.95
C LEU A 295 23.42 15.61 10.16
N ILE A 296 22.13 15.89 9.99
CA ILE A 296 21.05 14.90 10.10
C ILE A 296 21.24 13.79 9.06
N TRP A 297 21.45 14.17 7.81
CA TRP A 297 21.64 13.22 6.70
C TRP A 297 22.89 12.37 6.90
N ALA A 298 24.03 12.98 7.25
CA ALA A 298 25.26 12.23 7.49
C ALA A 298 25.11 11.19 8.62
N LYS A 299 24.33 11.51 9.66
CA LYS A 299 24.08 10.59 10.77
C LYS A 299 23.10 9.49 10.43
N LEU A 300 22.03 9.81 9.71
CA LEU A 300 21.10 8.81 9.21
C LEU A 300 21.79 7.88 8.20
N ASP A 301 22.62 8.41 7.30
CA ASP A 301 23.44 7.62 6.37
C ASP A 301 24.40 6.68 7.11
N GLN A 302 25.04 7.14 8.20
CA GLN A 302 25.93 6.31 9.03
C GLN A 302 25.18 5.12 9.66
N VAL A 303 23.94 5.36 10.11
CA VAL A 303 23.09 4.33 10.71
C VAL A 303 22.57 3.37 9.64
N HIS A 304 22.12 3.89 8.50
CA HIS A 304 21.66 3.11 7.35
C HIS A 304 22.74 2.21 6.77
N ALA A 305 24.01 2.66 6.75
CA ALA A 305 25.14 1.84 6.33
C ALA A 305 25.33 0.58 7.19
N LYS A 306 24.82 0.57 8.43
CA LYS A 306 24.90 -0.59 9.35
C LYS A 306 23.60 -1.37 9.44
N HIS A 307 22.47 -0.69 9.21
CA HIS A 307 21.13 -1.26 9.17
C HIS A 307 20.45 -0.88 7.86
N SER A 308 20.79 -1.59 6.78
CA SER A 308 20.27 -1.29 5.43
C SER A 308 18.78 -1.58 5.28
N ASP A 309 18.22 -2.38 6.19
CA ASP A 309 16.80 -2.74 6.30
C ASP A 309 16.07 -1.93 7.40
N MET A 310 16.66 -0.83 7.88
CA MET A 310 16.06 -0.04 8.97
C MET A 310 14.73 0.59 8.60
N VAL A 311 13.91 0.83 9.61
CA VAL A 311 12.68 1.62 9.51
C VAL A 311 12.81 2.88 10.36
N LEU A 312 12.66 4.04 9.74
CA LEU A 312 12.77 5.33 10.42
C LEU A 312 11.43 5.72 11.04
N MET A 313 11.38 5.86 12.37
CA MET A 313 10.21 6.36 13.08
C MET A 313 10.44 7.80 13.51
N HIS A 314 9.51 8.72 13.23
CA HIS A 314 9.65 10.14 13.59
C HIS A 314 8.30 10.76 13.99
N GLY A 315 8.32 11.98 14.53
CA GLY A 315 7.13 12.67 15.05
C GLY A 315 6.20 13.30 14.02
N GLY A 316 6.56 13.26 12.73
CA GLY A 316 5.75 13.81 11.65
C GLY A 316 5.61 15.34 11.65
N SER A 317 6.50 16.09 12.32
CA SER A 317 6.47 17.55 12.26
C SER A 317 6.68 18.07 10.82
N PRO A 318 5.86 19.03 10.34
CA PRO A 318 5.97 19.58 8.98
C PRO A 318 7.13 20.58 8.82
N LYS A 319 7.92 20.84 9.87
CA LYS A 319 9.08 21.75 9.88
C LYS A 319 10.22 21.18 10.75
N GLY A 320 11.43 21.69 10.52
CA GLY A 320 12.61 21.36 11.32
C GLY A 320 13.22 19.99 11.04
N ALA A 321 13.85 19.42 12.06
CA ALA A 321 14.64 18.19 11.97
C ALA A 321 13.83 16.98 11.49
N GLU A 322 12.59 16.82 11.95
CA GLU A 322 11.75 15.66 11.60
C GLU A 322 11.32 15.70 10.12
N LYS A 323 11.11 16.89 9.53
CA LYS A 323 10.87 17.03 8.08
C LYS A 323 12.12 16.70 7.28
N ILE A 324 13.29 17.12 7.75
CA ILE A 324 14.58 16.81 7.11
C ILE A 324 14.82 15.30 7.12
N ALA A 325 14.55 14.63 8.24
CA ALA A 325 14.67 13.18 8.37
C ALA A 325 13.69 12.43 7.47
N ALA A 326 12.44 12.93 7.35
CA ALA A 326 11.46 12.36 6.44
C ALA A 326 11.89 12.45 4.96
N LYS A 327 12.46 13.60 4.56
CA LYS A 327 13.03 13.78 3.21
C LYS A 327 14.23 12.87 2.95
N TRP A 328 15.08 12.67 3.95
CA TRP A 328 16.20 11.74 3.85
C TRP A 328 15.71 10.30 3.60
N ALA A 329 14.71 9.85 4.37
CA ALA A 329 14.18 8.50 4.24
C ALA A 329 13.55 8.27 2.86
N GLU A 330 12.78 9.23 2.37
CA GLU A 330 12.20 9.19 1.01
C GLU A 330 13.29 9.13 -0.07
N THR A 331 14.29 10.00 0.01
CA THR A 331 15.41 10.06 -0.97
C THR A 331 16.19 8.74 -1.01
N ARG A 332 16.38 8.09 0.14
CA ARG A 332 17.11 6.82 0.27
C ARG A 332 16.20 5.59 0.11
N LYS A 333 14.90 5.77 -0.14
CA LYS A 333 13.89 4.70 -0.19
C LYS A 333 13.84 3.84 1.07
N VAL A 334 14.12 4.46 2.22
CA VAL A 334 14.02 3.84 3.54
C VAL A 334 12.57 3.92 4.03
N PRO A 335 11.96 2.79 4.46
CA PRO A 335 10.62 2.81 5.03
C PRO A 335 10.55 3.75 6.25
N GLN A 336 9.52 4.58 6.32
CA GLN A 336 9.33 5.54 7.42
C GLN A 336 7.91 5.49 8.00
N VAL A 337 7.81 5.73 9.31
CA VAL A 337 6.54 5.76 10.06
C VAL A 337 6.44 7.07 10.83
N ALA A 338 5.38 7.84 10.55
CA ALA A 338 5.15 9.14 11.17
C ALA A 338 4.15 9.04 12.34
N PHE A 339 4.64 9.20 13.57
CA PHE A 339 3.83 9.26 14.79
C PHE A 339 3.35 10.69 15.04
N LYS A 340 2.34 11.15 14.28
CA LYS A 340 1.77 12.49 14.44
C LYS A 340 0.99 12.62 15.76
N PRO A 341 1.10 13.76 16.47
CA PRO A 341 0.33 14.00 17.69
C PRO A 341 -1.18 14.09 17.39
N ASP A 342 -1.97 13.25 18.06
CA ASP A 342 -3.44 13.30 18.00
C ASP A 342 -3.99 14.32 19.00
N TRP A 343 -4.17 15.55 18.52
CA TRP A 343 -4.69 16.67 19.31
C TRP A 343 -6.16 16.49 19.71
N THR A 344 -6.96 15.80 18.90
CA THR A 344 -8.38 15.55 19.16
C THR A 344 -8.56 14.66 20.39
N LYS A 345 -7.71 13.64 20.53
CA LYS A 345 -7.81 12.66 21.62
C LYS A 345 -7.05 13.09 22.88
N HIS A 346 -5.96 13.83 22.74
CA HIS A 346 -5.01 14.04 23.83
C HIS A 346 -4.67 15.51 24.11
N ALA A 347 -5.22 16.47 23.36
CA ALA A 347 -5.04 17.90 23.54
C ALA A 347 -3.55 18.27 23.80
N LYS A 348 -3.26 19.03 24.87
CA LYS A 348 -1.89 19.46 25.23
C LYS A 348 -0.92 18.30 25.50
N ALA A 349 -1.42 17.10 25.81
CA ALA A 349 -0.59 15.92 26.05
C ALA A 349 -0.25 15.14 24.76
N ALA A 350 -0.84 15.49 23.61
CA ALA A 350 -0.65 14.78 22.35
C ALA A 350 0.82 14.57 21.94
N PRO A 351 1.73 15.58 22.08
CA PRO A 351 3.14 15.40 21.77
C PRO A 351 3.89 14.42 22.69
N PHE A 352 3.41 14.22 23.91
CA PHE A 352 4.01 13.27 24.86
C PHE A 352 3.42 11.86 24.68
N LYS A 353 2.12 11.77 24.37
CA LYS A 353 1.44 10.50 24.08
C LYS A 353 1.92 9.87 22.77
N ARG A 354 2.26 10.67 21.75
CA ARG A 354 2.92 10.14 20.54
C ARG A 354 4.28 9.51 20.84
N ASN A 355 5.04 10.06 21.80
CA ASN A 355 6.34 9.51 22.19
C ASN A 355 6.15 8.15 22.89
N ASP A 356 5.12 8.03 23.73
CA ASP A 356 4.75 6.75 24.36
C ASP A 356 4.41 5.70 23.29
N ALA A 357 3.61 6.08 22.29
CA ALA A 357 3.26 5.20 21.18
C ALA A 357 4.48 4.79 20.34
N MET A 358 5.39 5.73 20.05
CA MET A 358 6.62 5.46 19.30
C MET A 358 7.56 4.51 20.07
N LEU A 359 7.65 4.64 21.40
CA LEU A 359 8.49 3.77 22.23
C LEU A 359 7.85 2.40 22.49
N ALA A 360 6.52 2.29 22.46
CA ALA A 360 5.82 1.01 22.58
C ALA A 360 6.16 0.03 21.44
N VAL A 361 6.63 0.55 20.30
CA VAL A 361 7.13 -0.23 19.15
C VAL A 361 8.52 -0.82 19.40
N MET A 362 9.17 -0.47 20.52
CA MET A 362 10.49 -0.97 20.94
C MET A 362 11.58 -0.76 19.87
N PRO A 363 11.93 0.49 19.54
CA PRO A 363 13.07 0.78 18.66
C PRO A 363 14.36 0.19 19.21
N ILE A 364 15.26 -0.21 18.31
CA ILE A 364 16.62 -0.67 18.68
C ILE A 364 17.48 0.49 19.19
N GLY A 365 17.08 1.73 18.90
CA GLY A 365 17.72 2.93 19.42
C GLY A 365 17.02 4.22 19.01
N VAL A 366 17.36 5.31 19.70
CA VAL A 366 16.75 6.63 19.53
C VAL A 366 17.81 7.68 19.23
N LEU A 367 17.61 8.43 18.14
CA LEU A 367 18.40 9.62 17.77
C LEU A 367 17.64 10.88 18.22
N ILE A 368 18.27 11.66 19.09
CA ILE A 368 17.69 12.91 19.61
C ILE A 368 18.56 14.08 19.19
N PHE A 369 18.03 14.93 18.31
CA PHE A 369 18.63 16.21 17.94
C PHE A 369 18.13 17.34 18.86
N PRO A 370 18.85 18.47 18.95
CA PRO A 370 18.46 19.60 19.79
C PRO A 370 17.01 20.03 19.53
N GLY A 371 16.28 20.38 20.60
CA GLY A 371 14.87 20.72 20.50
C GLY A 371 14.28 21.18 21.83
N THR A 372 13.02 20.85 22.05
CA THR A 372 12.22 21.25 23.22
C THR A 372 12.14 20.14 24.27
N GLY A 373 11.43 20.39 25.37
CA GLY A 373 11.14 19.36 26.39
C GLY A 373 10.40 18.11 25.88
N ILE A 374 9.84 18.14 24.67
CA ILE A 374 9.24 16.97 24.02
C ILE A 374 10.33 15.94 23.63
N GLN A 375 11.46 16.42 23.11
CA GLN A 375 12.61 15.57 22.76
C GLN A 375 13.27 14.98 24.01
N ASP A 376 13.37 15.78 25.08
CA ASP A 376 13.94 15.34 26.35
C ASP A 376 13.07 14.27 27.02
N ASN A 377 11.74 14.42 26.95
CA ASN A 377 10.81 13.40 27.41
C ASN A 377 10.97 12.06 26.67
N LEU A 378 11.17 12.10 25.35
CA LEU A 378 11.41 10.89 24.55
C LEU A 378 12.72 10.21 24.99
N ALA A 379 13.79 10.99 25.16
CA ALA A 379 15.10 10.50 25.60
C ALA A 379 15.04 9.83 26.98
N ASP A 380 14.39 10.47 27.96
CA ASP A 380 14.32 9.95 29.32
C ASP A 380 13.47 8.68 29.41
N LYS A 381 12.35 8.62 28.69
CA LYS A 381 11.51 7.42 28.62
C LYS A 381 12.22 6.26 27.91
N ALA A 382 12.91 6.52 26.82
CA ALA A 382 13.70 5.50 26.12
C ALA A 382 14.79 4.92 27.03
N ARG A 383 15.53 5.78 27.76
CA ARG A 383 16.54 5.34 28.74
C ARG A 383 15.93 4.48 29.85
N LYS A 384 14.75 4.85 30.35
CA LYS A 384 14.03 4.07 31.37
C LYS A 384 13.62 2.68 30.87
N LEU A 385 13.35 2.54 29.58
CA LEU A 385 13.04 1.27 28.92
C LEU A 385 14.29 0.47 28.51
N GLY A 386 15.50 0.96 28.81
CA GLY A 386 16.76 0.32 28.43
C GLY A 386 17.09 0.43 26.93
N ILE A 387 16.41 1.30 26.20
CA ILE A 387 16.66 1.55 24.78
C ILE A 387 17.86 2.50 24.66
N PRO A 388 18.89 2.19 23.84
CA PRO A 388 20.02 3.09 23.61
C PRO A 388 19.57 4.43 23.04
N VAL A 389 20.00 5.53 23.68
CA VAL A 389 19.69 6.90 23.25
C VAL A 389 20.97 7.62 22.86
N TYR A 390 21.01 8.15 21.64
CA TYR A 390 22.08 9.00 21.17
C TYR A 390 21.59 10.45 21.04
N ARG A 391 22.08 11.30 21.93
CA ARG A 391 21.72 12.73 21.97
C ARG A 391 22.80 13.55 21.27
N PHE A 392 22.39 14.33 20.28
CA PHE A 392 23.18 15.35 19.63
C PHE A 392 22.93 16.68 20.35
N GLY A 393 23.99 17.36 20.74
CA GLY A 393 23.89 18.63 21.45
C GLY A 393 25.15 19.46 21.28
N THR A 394 24.92 20.77 21.18
CA THR A 394 25.83 21.81 21.68
C THR A 394 26.02 21.59 23.19
N GLY A 395 26.90 20.65 23.54
CA GLY A 395 27.53 20.69 24.85
C GLY A 395 28.45 21.90 24.87
N GLY A 396 27.99 22.98 25.49
CA GLY A 396 28.91 23.94 26.10
C GLY A 396 29.84 23.20 27.06
N ALA A 397 31.07 23.70 27.12
CA ALA A 397 32.19 23.21 27.92
C ALA A 397 31.86 22.79 29.36
#